data_AF-A0A0G4LG73-F1
#
_entry.id   AF-A0A0G4LG73-F1
#
_cell.length_a   1.000
_cell.length_b   1.000
_cell.length_c   1.000
_cell.angle_alpha   90.00
_cell.angle_beta   90.00
_cell.angle_gamma   90.00
#
_symmetry.space_group_name_H-M   'P 1'
#
loop_
_entity.id
_entity.type
_entity.pdbx_description
1 polymer ?
#
loop_
_entity_poly.entity_id
_entity_poly.type
_entity_poly.pdbx_seq_one_letter_code
_entity_poly.pdbx_strand_id
1 'polypeptide(L)'
;IPAEYRFLHPYIRSLTSPPRSVLVHEAIQKSDFLSTLSEYTLEACRHQQQYPTLVSFWGGLMTEAVNGLLENARSGRHAVQKDNDQALLQRLGPVFGEALLMKKVPSMQIATYMAISVFAAKGHFDDGVLSAFMEQIVHGWSHETARPGLVCLSILAQHRSAKQMSGKVTKALMKVPD
;
A
#
# COMPACT_ATOMS: atom_id res chain seq x y z
N ILE A 1 -5.47 4.12 -27.34
CA ILE A 1 -5.44 4.13 -25.86
C ILE A 1 -4.00 4.27 -25.40
N PRO A 2 -3.72 4.98 -24.29
CA PRO A 2 -2.38 5.08 -23.70
C PRO A 2 -1.72 3.72 -23.45
N ALA A 3 -0.40 3.68 -23.33
CA ALA A 3 0.39 2.45 -23.33
C ALA A 3 0.05 1.53 -22.13
N GLU A 4 -0.10 2.12 -20.96
CA GLU A 4 -0.49 1.52 -19.69
C GLU A 4 -1.91 0.92 -19.71
N TYR A 5 -2.75 1.31 -20.67
CA TYR A 5 -4.11 0.77 -20.85
C TYR A 5 -4.24 -0.15 -22.06
N ARG A 6 -3.15 -0.48 -22.76
CA ARG A 6 -3.19 -1.32 -23.97
C ARG A 6 -3.77 -2.71 -23.75
N PHE A 7 -3.68 -3.24 -22.52
CA PHE A 7 -4.30 -4.53 -22.16
C PHE A 7 -5.83 -4.53 -22.34
N LEU A 8 -6.47 -3.37 -22.47
CA LEU A 8 -7.90 -3.24 -22.75
C LEU A 8 -8.28 -3.50 -24.21
N HIS A 9 -7.31 -3.62 -25.14
CA HIS A 9 -7.59 -3.80 -26.56
C HIS A 9 -8.52 -4.98 -26.90
N PRO A 10 -8.35 -6.19 -26.31
CA PRO A 10 -9.25 -7.31 -26.56
C PRO A 10 -10.70 -6.99 -26.18
N TYR A 11 -10.89 -6.35 -25.01
CA TYR A 11 -12.20 -5.97 -24.46
C TYR A 11 -12.90 -4.89 -25.27
N ILE A 12 -12.13 -3.94 -25.83
CA ILE A 12 -12.65 -2.93 -26.75
C ILE A 12 -13.15 -3.60 -28.05
N ARG A 13 -12.42 -4.60 -28.57
CA ARG A 13 -12.81 -5.30 -29.80
C ARG A 13 -14.02 -6.21 -29.60
N SER A 14 -14.12 -6.89 -28.46
CA SER A 14 -15.22 -7.80 -28.15
C SER A 14 -16.42 -7.11 -27.51
N LEU A 15 -16.33 -5.82 -27.16
CA LEU A 15 -17.35 -5.06 -26.43
C LEU A 15 -17.77 -5.73 -25.10
N THR A 16 -16.80 -6.33 -24.41
CA THR A 16 -17.02 -6.97 -23.11
C THR A 16 -16.27 -6.22 -22.01
N SER A 17 -16.79 -6.25 -20.79
CA SER A 17 -16.11 -5.63 -19.65
C SER A 17 -14.94 -6.50 -19.19
N PRO A 18 -13.75 -5.92 -18.93
CA PRO A 18 -12.63 -6.69 -18.38
C PRO A 18 -12.96 -7.16 -16.96
N PRO A 19 -12.71 -8.44 -16.62
CA PRO A 19 -12.85 -8.91 -15.25
C PRO A 19 -11.78 -8.28 -14.35
N ARG A 20 -12.08 -8.16 -13.06
CA ARG A 20 -11.16 -7.59 -12.07
C ARG A 20 -9.78 -8.24 -12.07
N SER A 21 -9.72 -9.57 -12.23
CA SER A 21 -8.47 -10.34 -12.25
C SER A 21 -7.48 -9.86 -13.32
N VAL A 22 -7.97 -9.31 -14.43
CA VAL A 22 -7.13 -8.77 -15.51
C VAL A 22 -6.50 -7.45 -15.08
N LEU A 23 -7.24 -6.61 -14.35
CA LEU A 23 -6.71 -5.35 -13.80
C LEU A 23 -5.62 -5.62 -12.76
N VAL A 24 -5.86 -6.60 -11.88
CA VAL A 24 -4.87 -7.01 -10.87
C VAL A 24 -3.63 -7.60 -11.53
N HIS A 25 -3.81 -8.49 -12.52
CA HIS A 25 -2.69 -9.07 -13.27
C HIS A 25 -1.85 -7.98 -13.93
N GLU A 26 -2.49 -7.01 -14.61
CA GLU A 26 -1.76 -5.93 -15.26
C GLU A 26 -1.02 -5.05 -14.24
N ALA A 27 -1.61 -4.74 -13.09
CA ALA A 27 -0.95 -3.97 -12.02
C ALA A 27 0.31 -4.65 -11.46
N ILE A 28 0.31 -5.98 -11.44
CA ILE A 28 1.47 -6.78 -11.04
C ILE A 28 2.54 -6.74 -12.14
N GLN A 29 2.16 -6.92 -13.41
CA GLN A 29 3.09 -7.05 -14.53
C GLN A 29 3.68 -5.71 -15.00
N LYS A 30 2.89 -4.63 -14.94
CA LYS A 30 3.30 -3.31 -15.47
C LYS A 30 3.21 -2.24 -14.40
N SER A 31 4.36 -1.65 -14.08
CA SER A 31 4.46 -0.55 -13.12
C SER A 31 3.56 0.61 -13.45
N ASP A 32 3.53 0.99 -14.71
CA ASP A 32 2.92 2.23 -15.17
C ASP A 32 1.41 2.22 -14.93
N PHE A 33 0.74 1.08 -15.11
CA PHE A 33 -0.69 0.98 -14.83
C PHE A 33 -1.01 1.20 -13.34
N LEU A 34 -0.25 0.55 -12.44
CA LEU A 34 -0.45 0.72 -10.99
C LEU A 34 -0.11 2.14 -10.54
N SER A 35 0.96 2.72 -11.08
CA SER A 35 1.37 4.09 -10.80
C SER A 35 0.33 5.11 -11.27
N THR A 36 -0.15 5.00 -12.52
CA THR A 36 -1.18 5.91 -13.06
C THR A 36 -2.49 5.80 -12.28
N LEU A 37 -2.91 4.58 -11.91
CA LEU A 37 -4.11 4.40 -11.08
C LEU A 37 -3.94 5.00 -9.68
N SER A 38 -2.75 4.85 -9.08
CA SER A 38 -2.47 5.43 -7.76
C SER A 38 -2.44 6.94 -7.83
N GLU A 39 -1.77 7.52 -8.82
CA GLU A 39 -1.68 8.96 -9.03
C GLU A 39 -3.07 9.59 -9.23
N TYR A 40 -3.90 9.00 -10.08
CA TYR A 40 -5.28 9.46 -10.28
C TYR A 40 -6.07 9.47 -8.95
N THR A 41 -5.92 8.41 -8.17
CA THR A 41 -6.66 8.25 -6.91
C THR A 41 -6.16 9.24 -5.86
N LEU A 42 -4.83 9.42 -5.73
CA LEU A 42 -4.22 10.36 -4.82
C LEU A 42 -4.58 11.80 -5.19
N GLU A 43 -4.58 12.14 -6.48
CA GLU A 43 -4.99 13.47 -6.97
C GLU A 43 -6.44 13.78 -6.61
N ALA A 44 -7.36 12.83 -6.83
CA ALA A 44 -8.75 12.97 -6.42
C ALA A 44 -8.86 13.20 -4.90
N CYS A 45 -8.06 12.51 -4.09
CA CYS A 45 -7.99 12.72 -2.64
C CYS A 45 -7.41 14.10 -2.25
N ARG A 46 -6.36 14.57 -2.94
CA ARG A 46 -5.77 15.91 -2.71
C ARG A 46 -6.80 17.01 -2.95
N HIS A 47 -7.63 16.85 -3.98
CA HIS A 47 -8.69 17.79 -4.33
C HIS A 47 -10.02 17.57 -3.58
N GLN A 48 -10.09 16.61 -2.67
CA GLN A 48 -11.32 16.24 -1.94
C GLN A 48 -12.48 15.84 -2.87
N GLN A 49 -12.15 15.28 -4.03
CA GLN A 49 -13.08 14.80 -5.07
C GLN A 49 -13.24 13.27 -5.05
N GLN A 50 -12.58 12.59 -4.12
CA GLN A 50 -12.74 11.17 -3.92
C GLN A 50 -14.17 10.80 -3.49
N TYR A 51 -14.55 9.58 -3.80
CA TYR A 51 -15.79 8.94 -3.33
C TYR A 51 -15.48 7.53 -2.83
N PRO A 52 -16.37 6.92 -2.00
CA PRO A 52 -16.08 5.66 -1.34
C PRO A 52 -15.63 4.54 -2.28
N THR A 53 -16.31 4.37 -3.43
CA THR A 53 -16.00 3.31 -4.39
C THR A 53 -14.65 3.50 -5.07
N LEU A 54 -14.19 4.74 -5.31
CA LEU A 54 -12.84 5.00 -5.85
C LEU A 54 -11.76 4.51 -4.89
N VAL A 55 -11.88 4.88 -3.62
CA VAL A 55 -10.91 4.48 -2.58
C VAL A 55 -10.95 2.96 -2.36
N SER A 56 -12.14 2.37 -2.29
CA SER A 56 -12.27 0.90 -2.16
C SER A 56 -11.70 0.16 -3.38
N PHE A 57 -11.90 0.67 -4.59
CA PHE A 57 -11.35 0.09 -5.81
C PHE A 57 -9.82 0.11 -5.79
N TRP A 58 -9.23 1.27 -5.50
CA TRP A 58 -7.78 1.43 -5.38
C TRP A 58 -7.22 0.56 -4.25
N GLY A 59 -7.82 0.61 -3.06
CA GLY A 59 -7.36 -0.15 -1.89
C GLY A 59 -7.37 -1.66 -2.13
N GLY A 60 -8.45 -2.19 -2.71
CA GLY A 60 -8.52 -3.59 -3.07
C GLY A 60 -7.48 -3.96 -4.14
N LEU A 61 -7.34 -3.15 -5.19
CA LEU A 61 -6.44 -3.48 -6.30
C LEU A 61 -4.98 -3.36 -5.89
N MET A 62 -4.64 -2.33 -5.11
CA MET A 62 -3.31 -2.15 -4.52
C MET A 62 -2.97 -3.31 -3.58
N THR A 63 -3.89 -3.73 -2.71
CA THR A 63 -3.64 -4.86 -1.80
C THR A 63 -3.37 -6.16 -2.54
N GLU A 64 -4.18 -6.49 -3.56
CA GLU A 64 -3.98 -7.67 -4.41
C GLU A 64 -2.69 -7.56 -5.26
N ALA A 65 -2.39 -6.37 -5.78
CA ALA A 65 -1.18 -6.13 -6.56
C ALA A 65 0.08 -6.26 -5.68
N VAL A 66 0.09 -5.69 -4.47
CA VAL A 66 1.18 -5.85 -3.50
C VAL A 66 1.42 -7.33 -3.20
N ASN A 67 0.35 -8.10 -3.00
CA ASN A 67 0.47 -9.53 -2.79
C ASN A 67 1.18 -10.23 -3.96
N GLY A 68 0.73 -10.00 -5.19
CA GLY A 68 1.31 -10.62 -6.38
C GLY A 68 2.73 -10.12 -6.69
N LEU A 69 3.02 -8.85 -6.42
CA LEU A 69 4.36 -8.29 -6.56
C LEU A 69 5.36 -8.95 -5.61
N LEU A 70 4.97 -9.18 -4.35
CA LEU A 70 5.79 -9.90 -3.39
C LEU A 70 6.01 -11.36 -3.78
N GLU A 71 4.98 -12.02 -4.32
CA GLU A 71 5.10 -13.39 -4.83
C GLU A 71 6.06 -13.49 -6.02
N ASN A 72 5.98 -12.55 -6.97
CA ASN A 72 6.88 -12.48 -8.12
C ASN A 72 8.32 -12.09 -7.75
N ALA A 73 8.49 -11.32 -6.68
CA ALA A 73 9.79 -10.88 -6.19
C ALA A 73 10.58 -11.97 -5.44
N ARG A 74 9.97 -13.12 -5.12
CA ARG A 74 10.63 -14.17 -4.34
C ARG A 74 11.84 -14.76 -5.07
N SER A 75 12.96 -14.78 -4.37
CA SER A 75 14.19 -15.45 -4.80
C SER A 75 14.80 -16.22 -3.64
N GLY A 76 15.24 -17.46 -3.88
CA GLY A 76 16.04 -18.22 -2.91
C GLY A 76 17.45 -17.65 -2.70
N ARG A 77 17.89 -16.71 -3.55
CA ARG A 77 19.19 -16.05 -3.43
C ARG A 77 19.04 -14.78 -2.62
N HIS A 78 19.65 -14.73 -1.43
CA HIS A 78 19.52 -13.63 -0.49
C HIS A 78 19.82 -12.24 -1.10
N ALA A 79 20.89 -12.10 -1.89
CA ALA A 79 21.23 -10.83 -2.52
C ALA A 79 20.13 -10.37 -3.50
N VAL A 80 19.62 -11.28 -4.33
CA VAL A 80 18.53 -10.99 -5.28
C VAL A 80 17.23 -10.67 -4.57
N GLN A 81 16.90 -11.41 -3.49
CA GLN A 81 15.73 -11.12 -2.68
C GLN A 81 15.79 -9.71 -2.09
N LYS A 82 16.95 -9.32 -1.54
CA LYS A 82 17.16 -7.98 -0.99
C LYS A 82 17.01 -6.89 -2.05
N ASP A 83 17.59 -7.08 -3.23
CA ASP A 83 17.47 -6.13 -4.34
C ASP A 83 16.00 -6.00 -4.80
N ASN A 84 15.28 -7.12 -4.88
CA ASN A 84 13.86 -7.13 -5.25
C ASN A 84 13.00 -6.40 -4.20
N ASP A 85 13.23 -6.66 -2.91
CA ASP A 85 12.51 -6.00 -1.81
C ASP A 85 12.77 -4.48 -1.82
N GLN A 86 14.02 -4.07 -2.06
CA GLN A 86 14.38 -2.66 -2.18
C GLN A 86 13.69 -2.00 -3.38
N ALA A 87 13.65 -2.67 -4.54
CA ALA A 87 12.96 -2.17 -5.74
C ALA A 87 11.45 -2.01 -5.50
N LEU A 88 10.82 -2.96 -4.80
CA LEU A 88 9.41 -2.85 -4.40
C LEU A 88 9.19 -1.67 -3.45
N LEU A 89 10.06 -1.48 -2.46
CA LEU A 89 9.98 -0.35 -1.54
C LEU A 89 10.12 0.99 -2.27
N GLN A 90 11.04 1.11 -3.23
CA GLN A 90 11.20 2.33 -4.03
C GLN A 90 9.96 2.63 -4.87
N ARG A 91 9.30 1.60 -5.39
CA ARG A 91 8.08 1.73 -6.20
C ARG A 91 6.85 2.10 -5.36
N LEU A 92 6.65 1.44 -4.22
CA LEU A 92 5.42 1.55 -3.42
C LEU A 92 5.52 2.55 -2.27
N GLY A 93 6.73 2.76 -1.74
CA GLY A 93 7.02 3.62 -0.60
C GLY A 93 6.49 5.04 -0.76
N PRO A 94 6.70 5.74 -1.89
CA PRO A 94 6.16 7.10 -2.08
C PRO A 94 4.62 7.15 -2.05
N VAL A 95 3.96 6.15 -2.66
CA VAL A 95 2.49 6.06 -2.71
C VAL A 95 1.91 5.84 -1.30
N PHE A 96 2.46 4.90 -0.55
CA PHE A 96 2.10 4.71 0.86
C PHE A 96 2.45 5.94 1.72
N GLY A 97 3.63 6.52 1.44
CA GLY A 97 4.13 7.82 1.84
C GLY A 97 3.03 8.87 1.97
N GLU A 98 2.49 9.21 0.82
CA GLU A 98 1.48 10.24 0.69
C GLU A 98 0.14 9.82 1.30
N ALA A 99 -0.34 8.62 0.97
CA ALA A 99 -1.66 8.16 1.36
C ALA A 99 -1.85 8.05 2.89
N LEU A 100 -0.79 7.66 3.61
CA LEU A 100 -0.77 7.63 5.07
C LEU A 100 -0.97 9.01 5.72
N LEU A 101 -0.63 10.10 5.02
CA LEU A 101 -0.69 11.47 5.53
C LEU A 101 -1.98 12.20 5.15
N MET A 102 -2.87 11.58 4.37
CA MET A 102 -4.14 12.15 3.91
C MET A 102 -5.21 12.16 5.02
N LYS A 103 -4.99 12.94 6.09
CA LYS A 103 -5.89 13.06 7.25
C LYS A 103 -7.33 13.48 6.91
N LYS A 104 -7.51 14.18 5.78
CA LYS A 104 -8.83 14.61 5.28
C LYS A 104 -9.60 13.49 4.58
N VAL A 105 -8.94 12.36 4.30
CA VAL A 105 -9.53 11.18 3.67
C VAL A 105 -9.22 9.93 4.50
N PRO A 106 -9.90 9.72 5.64
CA PRO A 106 -9.67 8.59 6.54
C PRO A 106 -9.74 7.21 5.86
N SER A 107 -10.65 7.05 4.88
CA SER A 107 -10.78 5.82 4.10
C SER A 107 -9.53 5.49 3.28
N MET A 108 -8.81 6.51 2.79
CA MET A 108 -7.56 6.32 2.06
C MET A 108 -6.44 5.82 2.99
N GLN A 109 -6.37 6.36 4.21
CA GLN A 109 -5.42 5.86 5.22
C GLN A 109 -5.71 4.40 5.57
N ILE A 110 -6.98 4.04 5.77
CA ILE A 110 -7.39 2.66 6.09
C ILE A 110 -7.06 1.70 4.94
N ALA A 111 -7.36 2.08 3.70
CA ALA A 111 -6.99 1.29 2.52
C ALA A 111 -5.47 1.08 2.43
N THR A 112 -4.70 2.09 2.78
CA THR A 112 -3.23 2.01 2.81
C THR A 112 -2.73 1.11 3.93
N TYR A 113 -3.34 1.14 5.12
CA TYR A 113 -3.02 0.22 6.21
C TYR A 113 -3.23 -1.25 5.81
N MET A 114 -4.26 -1.55 5.02
CA MET A 114 -4.48 -2.91 4.51
C MET A 114 -3.33 -3.36 3.59
N ALA A 115 -2.95 -2.51 2.62
CA ALA A 115 -1.85 -2.81 1.71
C ALA A 115 -0.51 -2.96 2.45
N ILE A 116 -0.22 -2.07 3.40
CA ILE A 116 0.99 -2.15 4.25
C ILE A 116 1.00 -3.41 5.12
N SER A 117 -0.15 -3.83 5.63
CA SER A 117 -0.23 -5.05 6.43
C SER A 117 0.15 -6.29 5.61
N VAL A 118 -0.30 -6.37 4.34
CA VAL A 118 0.15 -7.43 3.41
C VAL A 118 1.63 -7.28 3.09
N PHE A 119 2.08 -6.05 2.82
CA PHE A 119 3.48 -5.73 2.55
C PHE A 119 4.39 -6.24 3.67
N ALA A 120 4.11 -5.87 4.92
CA ALA A 120 4.88 -6.28 6.08
C ALA A 120 4.79 -7.78 6.37
N ALA A 121 3.62 -8.38 6.24
CA ALA A 121 3.42 -9.77 6.61
C ALA A 121 4.03 -10.77 5.62
N LYS A 122 4.15 -10.39 4.34
CA LYS A 122 4.65 -11.27 3.27
C LYS A 122 6.03 -10.89 2.73
N GLY A 123 6.51 -9.67 2.98
CA GLY A 123 7.85 -9.23 2.60
C GLY A 123 8.90 -9.48 3.68
N HIS A 124 10.17 -9.43 3.30
CA HIS A 124 11.32 -9.60 4.20
C HIS A 124 12.06 -8.27 4.36
N PHE A 125 11.37 -7.28 4.93
CA PHE A 125 11.93 -5.94 5.08
C PHE A 125 12.78 -5.79 6.34
N ASP A 126 13.83 -4.97 6.23
CA ASP A 126 14.64 -4.61 7.38
C ASP A 126 13.81 -3.86 8.45
N ASP A 127 14.16 -4.05 9.72
CA ASP A 127 13.47 -3.42 10.86
C ASP A 127 13.35 -1.90 10.72
N GLY A 128 14.31 -1.25 10.04
CA GLY A 128 14.28 0.19 9.78
C GLY A 128 13.12 0.60 8.87
N VAL A 129 12.79 -0.20 7.86
CA VAL A 129 11.66 0.05 6.93
C VAL A 129 10.35 -0.09 7.69
N LEU A 130 10.18 -1.17 8.45
CA LEU A 130 8.98 -1.38 9.26
C LEU A 130 8.83 -0.27 10.31
N SER A 131 9.93 0.14 10.95
CA SER A 131 9.93 1.25 11.92
C SER A 131 9.53 2.58 11.26
N ALA A 132 10.00 2.85 10.04
CA ALA A 132 9.62 4.06 9.30
C ALA A 132 8.11 4.09 9.01
N PHE A 133 7.53 2.98 8.55
CA PHE A 133 6.08 2.88 8.37
C PHE A 133 5.32 3.07 9.67
N MET A 134 5.78 2.46 10.77
CA MET A 134 5.14 2.63 12.08
C MET A 134 5.15 4.08 12.52
N GLU A 135 6.28 4.79 12.37
CA GLU A 135 6.39 6.22 12.68
C GLU A 135 5.45 7.06 11.83
N GLN A 136 5.33 6.73 10.55
CA GLN A 136 4.49 7.47 9.63
C GLN A 136 2.99 7.23 9.88
N ILE A 137 2.60 6.00 10.23
CA ILE A 137 1.23 5.67 10.65
C ILE A 137 0.83 6.50 11.87
N VAL A 138 1.65 6.51 12.94
CA VAL A 138 1.30 7.29 14.14
C VAL A 138 1.38 8.80 13.94
N HIS A 139 2.16 9.27 12.96
CA HIS A 139 2.20 10.67 12.59
C HIS A 139 0.93 11.08 11.80
N GLY A 140 0.47 10.18 10.93
CA GLY A 140 -0.64 10.38 10.01
C GLY A 140 -2.02 10.10 10.59
N TRP A 141 -2.16 9.18 11.55
CA TRP A 141 -3.48 8.73 12.00
C TRP A 141 -4.33 9.85 12.63
N SER A 142 -5.64 9.61 12.68
CA SER A 142 -6.64 10.46 13.32
C SER A 142 -7.48 9.62 14.28
N HIS A 143 -8.43 10.24 15.00
CA HIS A 143 -9.36 9.50 15.85
C HIS A 143 -10.14 8.43 15.06
N GLU A 144 -10.48 8.70 13.80
CA GLU A 144 -11.22 7.77 12.94
C GLU A 144 -10.37 6.59 12.45
N THR A 145 -9.05 6.79 12.34
CA THR A 145 -8.14 5.79 11.77
C THR A 145 -7.21 5.15 12.81
N ALA A 146 -7.27 5.59 14.08
CA ALA A 146 -6.45 5.06 15.16
C ALA A 146 -6.65 3.56 15.35
N ARG A 147 -7.89 3.08 15.44
CA ARG A 147 -8.17 1.65 15.69
C ARG A 147 -7.68 0.74 14.54
N PRO A 148 -8.00 0.99 13.25
CA PRO A 148 -7.37 0.27 12.14
C PRO A 148 -5.84 0.42 12.11
N GLY A 149 -5.33 1.61 12.46
CA GLY A 149 -3.89 1.88 12.56
C GLY A 149 -3.21 1.00 13.61
N LEU A 150 -3.82 0.79 14.78
CA LEU A 150 -3.30 -0.10 15.83
C LEU A 150 -3.20 -1.56 15.37
N VAL A 151 -4.15 -2.03 14.56
CA VAL A 151 -4.08 -3.36 13.94
C VAL A 151 -2.88 -3.45 13.01
N CYS A 152 -2.70 -2.46 12.14
CA CYS A 152 -1.55 -2.41 11.22
C CYS A 152 -0.22 -2.31 11.98
N LEU A 153 -0.14 -1.49 13.04
CA LEU A 153 1.03 -1.38 13.90
C LEU A 153 1.35 -2.70 14.60
N SER A 154 0.35 -3.45 15.04
CA SER A 154 0.54 -4.77 15.65
C SER A 154 1.17 -5.75 14.65
N ILE A 155 0.71 -5.75 13.40
CA ILE A 155 1.27 -6.59 12.34
C ILE A 155 2.72 -6.17 12.05
N LEU A 156 2.98 -4.87 11.87
CA LEU A 156 4.33 -4.34 11.65
C LEU A 156 5.28 -4.71 12.80
N ALA A 157 4.84 -4.56 14.05
CA ALA A 157 5.62 -4.90 15.23
C ALA A 157 5.93 -6.41 15.31
N GLN A 158 4.96 -7.27 14.96
CA GLN A 158 5.12 -8.72 14.97
C GLN A 158 6.15 -9.21 13.95
N HIS A 159 6.30 -8.50 12.82
CA HIS A 159 7.25 -8.84 11.77
C HIS A 159 8.63 -8.18 11.92
N ARG A 160 8.85 -7.41 13.00
CA ARG A 160 10.17 -6.87 13.36
C ARG A 160 10.96 -7.85 14.22
N SER A 161 12.28 -7.86 14.03
CA SER A 161 13.21 -8.59 14.90
C SER A 161 13.51 -7.82 16.20
N ALA A 162 13.59 -6.49 16.12
CA ALA A 162 13.85 -5.62 17.25
C ALA A 162 12.65 -5.51 18.20
N LYS A 163 12.87 -5.87 19.47
CA LYS A 163 11.84 -5.84 20.51
C LYS A 163 11.42 -4.43 20.93
N GLN A 164 12.30 -3.45 20.81
CA GLN A 164 11.99 -2.06 21.19
C GLN A 164 11.36 -1.28 20.03
N MET A 165 10.34 -0.49 20.35
CA MET A 165 9.72 0.46 19.43
C MET A 165 10.45 1.81 19.50
N SER A 166 10.33 2.63 18.47
CA SER A 166 10.89 3.99 18.52
C SER A 166 10.11 4.87 19.48
N GLY A 167 10.80 5.84 20.09
CA GLY A 167 10.17 6.74 21.07
C GLY A 167 8.99 7.55 20.51
N LYS A 168 8.97 7.81 19.19
CA LYS A 168 7.83 8.47 18.52
C LYS A 168 6.58 7.61 18.56
N VAL A 169 6.73 6.33 18.24
CA VAL A 169 5.62 5.37 18.25
C VAL A 169 5.13 5.15 19.68
N THR A 170 6.04 4.93 20.64
CA THR A 170 5.67 4.79 22.06
C THR A 170 4.91 6.01 22.58
N LYS A 171 5.39 7.23 22.30
CA LYS A 171 4.74 8.47 22.73
C LYS A 171 3.35 8.66 22.12
N ALA A 172 3.13 8.19 20.90
CA ALA A 172 1.82 8.24 20.25
C ALA A 172 0.85 7.21 20.86
N LEU A 173 1.33 5.99 21.13
CA LEU A 173 0.54 4.93 21.75
C LEU A 173 0.06 5.29 23.16
N MET A 174 0.89 5.98 23.95
CA MET A 174 0.50 6.46 25.29
C MET A 174 -0.65 7.49 25.29
N LYS A 175 -1.05 8.01 24.12
CA LYS A 175 -2.16 8.96 23.97
C LYS A 175 -3.45 8.31 23.47
N VAL A 176 -3.41 7.02 23.17
CA VAL A 176 -4.58 6.27 22.71
C VAL A 176 -5.47 6.06 23.94
N PRO A 177 -6.74 6.51 23.92
CA PRO A 177 -7.69 6.21 24.99
C PRO A 177 -8.08 4.73 24.94
N ASP A 178 -8.42 4.16 26.11
CA ASP A 178 -8.94 2.80 26.24
C ASP A 178 -10.25 2.58 25.46
#